data_AF-A0A452SIV1-F1
#
_entry.id   AF-A0A452SIV1-F1
#
_cell.length_a   1.000
_cell.length_b   1.000
_cell.length_c   1.000
_cell.angle_alpha   90.00
_cell.angle_beta   90.00
_cell.angle_gamma   90.00
#
_symmetry.space_group_name_H-M   'P 1'
#
loop_
_entity.id
_entity.type
_entity.pdbx_description
1 polymer ?
#
loop_
_entity_poly.entity_id
_entity_poly.type
_entity_poly.pdbx_seq_one_letter_code
_entity_poly.pdbx_strand_id
1 'polypeptide(L)'
;MAQGTVIHVAPEQSTYAVCVLGTETKLDVYGSAPTGYTSFSINASPGVVVDVAHSPPAKKNSTGSSKWSLDPSLEVSLRMKAASSSTGDQKVQISYYGPKTNPVQALLYVTGVGK
;
A
#
# COMPACT_ATOMS: atom_id res chain seq x y z
N MET A 1 15.97 17.73 3.18
CA MET A 1 14.79 16.87 3.43
C MET A 1 14.15 16.62 2.08
N ALA A 2 14.18 15.39 1.56
CA ALA A 2 13.52 15.09 0.29
C ALA A 2 12.00 15.12 0.53
N GLN A 3 11.27 15.94 -0.22
CA GLN A 3 9.80 15.93 -0.24
C GLN A 3 9.36 14.61 -0.89
N GLY A 4 9.28 13.54 -0.11
CA GLY A 4 8.69 12.29 -0.57
C GLY A 4 7.22 12.55 -0.85
N THR A 5 6.80 12.40 -2.11
CA THR A 5 5.38 12.48 -2.45
C THR A 5 4.64 11.38 -1.68
N VAL A 6 3.57 11.75 -0.97
CA VAL A 6 2.68 10.78 -0.32
C VAL A 6 1.60 10.42 -1.34
N ILE A 7 1.44 9.13 -1.61
CA ILE A 7 0.35 8.64 -2.46
C ILE A 7 -0.86 8.41 -1.56
N HIS A 8 -1.96 9.10 -1.86
CA HIS A 8 -3.27 8.82 -1.27
C HIS A 8 -3.98 7.78 -2.13
N VAL A 9 -4.44 6.69 -1.52
CA VAL A 9 -5.16 5.63 -2.25
C VAL A 9 -6.64 5.83 -2.09
N ALA A 10 -7.41 5.63 -3.15
CA ALA A 10 -8.86 5.71 -3.05
C ALA A 10 -9.46 4.29 -2.94
N PRO A 11 -10.17 3.97 -1.85
CA PRO A 11 -11.00 2.76 -1.79
C PRO A 11 -11.98 2.73 -2.96
N GLU A 12 -12.23 1.54 -3.51
CA GLU A 12 -13.15 1.29 -4.65
C GLU A 12 -12.70 1.91 -5.97
N GLN A 13 -11.56 2.62 -6.00
CA GLN A 13 -11.01 3.23 -7.20
C GLN A 13 -9.56 2.77 -7.44
N SER A 14 -9.14 2.88 -8.70
CA SER A 14 -7.75 2.60 -9.08
C SER A 14 -6.94 3.88 -9.04
N THR A 15 -5.86 3.87 -8.27
CA THR A 15 -4.87 4.94 -8.19
C THR A 15 -3.67 4.54 -9.03
N TYR A 16 -3.06 5.50 -9.72
CA TYR A 16 -1.88 5.28 -10.54
C TYR A 16 -0.75 6.19 -10.08
N ALA A 17 0.45 5.64 -9.94
CA ALA A 17 1.62 6.41 -9.56
C ALA A 17 2.88 5.95 -10.29
N VAL A 18 3.82 6.88 -10.48
CA VAL A 18 5.15 6.60 -11.00
C VAL A 18 6.13 6.71 -9.84
N CYS A 19 6.98 5.68 -9.67
CA CYS A 19 7.96 5.61 -8.59
C CYS A 19 9.36 5.45 -9.17
N VAL A 20 10.31 6.24 -8.68
CA VAL A 20 11.70 6.16 -9.14
C VAL A 20 12.41 5.03 -8.38
N LEU A 21 13.18 4.23 -9.10
CA LEU A 21 13.98 3.17 -8.47
C LEU A 21 14.94 3.72 -7.41
N GLY A 22 15.03 2.99 -6.29
CA GLY A 22 15.87 3.37 -5.14
C GLY A 22 15.28 4.49 -4.27
N THR A 23 14.13 5.05 -4.64
CA THR A 23 13.39 5.99 -3.78
C THR A 23 12.31 5.27 -2.99
N GLU A 24 12.07 5.77 -1.78
CA GLU A 24 10.94 5.37 -0.96
C GLU A 24 9.77 6.31 -1.20
N THR A 25 8.61 5.74 -1.47
CA THR A 25 7.36 6.48 -1.64
C THR A 25 6.43 6.16 -0.49
N LYS A 26 5.93 7.19 0.19
CA LYS A 26 4.99 7.00 1.30
C LYS A 26 3.58 6.77 0.78
N LEU A 27 2.83 5.93 1.47
CA LEU A 27 1.44 5.59 1.17
C LEU A 27 0.56 6.01 2.33
N ASP A 28 -0.39 6.89 2.08
CA ASP A 28 -1.39 7.27 3.07
C ASP A 28 -2.48 6.20 3.15
N VAL A 29 -2.30 5.20 4.01
CA VAL A 29 -3.28 4.12 4.23
C VAL A 29 -4.31 4.52 5.29
N TYR A 30 -3.90 5.24 6.33
CA TYR A 30 -4.78 5.64 7.41
C TYR A 30 -5.78 6.72 6.95
N GLY A 31 -5.31 7.80 6.32
CA GLY A 31 -6.19 8.86 5.83
C GLY A 31 -7.11 8.43 4.69
N SER A 32 -6.72 7.39 3.97
CA SER A 32 -7.49 6.77 2.90
C SER A 32 -8.50 5.72 3.37
N ALA A 33 -8.45 5.31 4.64
CA ALA A 33 -9.33 4.26 5.14
C ALA A 33 -10.79 4.74 5.21
N PRO A 34 -11.77 3.93 4.79
CA PRO A 34 -13.17 4.30 4.96
C PRO A 34 -13.55 4.38 6.45
N THR A 35 -14.47 5.28 6.79
CA THR A 35 -14.93 5.47 8.17
C THR A 35 -15.48 4.16 8.76
N GLY A 36 -15.02 3.84 9.97
CA GLY A 36 -15.44 2.65 10.73
C GLY A 36 -14.62 1.38 10.45
N TYR A 37 -13.64 1.43 9.55
CA TYR A 37 -12.69 0.34 9.35
C TYR A 37 -11.58 0.39 10.39
N THR A 38 -11.10 -0.78 10.85
CA THR A 38 -10.17 -0.89 11.99
C THR A 38 -8.87 -1.60 11.66
N SER A 39 -8.79 -2.26 10.51
CA SER A 39 -7.61 -3.01 10.12
C SER A 39 -7.45 -3.04 8.61
N PHE A 40 -6.25 -3.34 8.15
CA PHE A 40 -5.97 -3.51 6.72
C PHE A 40 -4.95 -4.62 6.48
N SER A 41 -4.89 -5.09 5.24
CA SER A 41 -3.83 -5.95 4.73
C SER A 41 -3.32 -5.38 3.41
N ILE A 42 -2.06 -5.70 3.10
CA ILE A 42 -1.44 -5.27 1.84
C ILE A 42 -0.98 -6.52 1.10
N ASN A 43 -1.31 -6.56 -0.18
CA ASN A 43 -0.78 -7.53 -1.12
C ASN A 43 -0.11 -6.79 -2.28
N ALA A 44 1.16 -7.06 -2.52
CA ALA A 44 1.94 -6.39 -3.54
C ALA A 44 2.50 -7.37 -4.56
N SER A 45 2.60 -6.94 -5.82
CA SER A 45 3.31 -7.66 -6.86
C SER A 45 4.77 -7.89 -6.47
N PRO A 46 5.41 -8.97 -6.94
CA PRO A 46 6.78 -9.34 -6.53
C PRO A 46 7.83 -8.27 -6.83
N GLY A 47 7.60 -7.37 -7.80
CA GLY A 47 8.46 -6.24 -8.16
C GLY A 47 8.36 -5.04 -7.22
N VAL A 48 7.48 -5.07 -6.22
CA VAL A 48 7.29 -4.02 -5.23
C VAL A 48 7.60 -4.56 -3.84
N VAL A 49 8.35 -3.79 -3.05
CA VAL A 49 8.48 -4.00 -1.61
C VAL A 49 7.56 -3.00 -0.93
N VAL A 50 6.76 -3.50 0.02
CA VAL A 50 6.00 -2.63 0.93
C VAL A 50 6.51 -2.86 2.34
N ASP A 51 6.85 -1.78 3.01
CA ASP A 51 7.22 -1.77 4.42
C ASP A 51 6.11 -1.11 5.23
N VAL A 52 5.87 -1.67 6.42
CA VAL A 52 4.87 -1.17 7.36
C VAL A 52 5.57 -0.97 8.70
N ALA A 53 5.94 0.26 8.98
CA ALA A 53 6.65 0.66 10.19
C ALA A 53 5.67 1.03 11.32
N HIS A 54 6.19 1.08 12.54
CA HIS A 54 5.50 1.54 13.76
C HIS A 54 4.27 0.75 14.21
N SER A 55 3.79 -0.24 13.42
CA SER A 55 2.76 -1.18 13.83
C SER A 55 3.24 -2.62 13.66
N PRO A 56 3.41 -3.41 14.74
CA PRO A 56 3.63 -4.84 14.58
C PRO A 56 2.40 -5.48 13.88
N PRO A 57 2.59 -6.48 12.99
CA PRO A 57 1.48 -7.17 12.35
C PRO A 57 0.66 -7.90 13.41
N ALA A 58 -0.64 -7.60 13.49
CA ALA A 58 -1.53 -8.13 14.51
C ALA A 58 -1.68 -9.65 14.39
N LYS A 59 -1.77 -10.17 13.15
CA LYS A 59 -1.77 -11.61 12.82
C LYS A 59 -1.27 -11.84 11.38
N LYS A 60 -0.49 -12.90 11.16
CA LYS A 60 -0.30 -13.48 9.82
C LYS A 60 -1.52 -14.35 9.52
N ASN A 61 -2.29 -14.00 8.49
CA ASN A 61 -3.37 -14.87 8.03
C ASN A 61 -2.80 -16.12 7.34
N SER A 62 -3.57 -17.21 7.31
CA SER A 62 -3.17 -18.48 6.67
C SER A 62 -2.82 -18.34 5.17
N THR A 63 -3.24 -17.24 4.54
CA THR A 63 -2.87 -16.85 3.17
C THR A 63 -1.50 -16.18 3.04
N GLY A 64 -0.73 -16.06 4.13
CA GLY A 64 0.61 -15.45 4.16
C GLY A 64 0.60 -13.91 4.20
N SER A 65 -0.56 -13.28 4.05
CA SER A 65 -0.72 -11.83 4.14
C SER A 65 -0.73 -11.38 5.61
N SER A 66 0.14 -10.45 5.96
CA SER A 66 0.11 -9.78 7.27
C SER A 66 -1.09 -8.83 7.34
N LYS A 67 -1.75 -8.80 8.50
CA LYS A 67 -2.83 -7.85 8.80
C LYS A 67 -2.36 -6.89 9.90
N TRP A 68 -2.61 -5.61 9.69
CA TRP A 68 -2.25 -4.54 10.62
C TRP A 68 -3.49 -3.78 11.06
N SER A 69 -3.42 -3.15 12.24
CA SER A 69 -4.45 -2.24 12.72
C SER A 69 -4.31 -0.89 12.02
N LEU A 70 -5.43 -0.20 11.78
CA LEU A 70 -5.40 1.18 11.32
C LEU A 70 -5.07 2.08 12.50
N ASP A 71 -3.85 2.60 12.51
CA ASP A 71 -3.34 3.48 13.55
C ASP A 71 -2.76 4.76 12.92
N PRO A 72 -2.97 5.95 13.49
CA PRO A 72 -2.43 7.18 12.93
C PRO A 72 -0.90 7.30 13.00
N SER A 73 -0.23 6.51 13.85
CA SER A 73 1.25 6.43 13.90
C SER A 73 1.85 5.44 12.91
N LEU A 74 1.00 4.70 12.19
CA LEU A 74 1.41 3.80 11.11
C LEU A 74 2.11 4.58 9.99
N GLU A 75 3.27 4.10 9.57
CA GLU A 75 3.89 4.56 8.34
C GLU A 75 3.97 3.40 7.35
N VAL A 76 3.34 3.58 6.19
CA VAL A 76 3.42 2.63 5.08
C VAL A 76 4.25 3.26 3.98
N SER A 77 5.24 2.51 3.50
CA SER A 77 6.08 2.95 2.41
C SER A 77 6.25 1.83 1.38
N LEU A 78 6.51 2.22 0.14
CA LEU A 78 6.76 1.29 -0.95
C LEU A 78 8.05 1.65 -1.67
N ARG A 79 8.70 0.62 -2.20
CA ARG A 79 9.92 0.72 -3.00
C ARG A 79 9.83 -0.22 -4.20
N MET A 80 10.20 0.27 -5.37
CA MET A 80 10.31 -0.56 -6.57
C MET A 80 11.60 -1.38 -6.50
N LYS A 81 11.53 -2.69 -6.78
CA LYS A 81 12.72 -3.55 -6.86
C LYS A 81 13.45 -3.45 -8.20
N ALA A 82 12.70 -3.19 -9.28
CA ALA A 82 13.20 -3.11 -10.64
C ALA A 82 12.36 -2.14 -11.46
N ALA A 83 12.92 -1.69 -12.59
CA ALA A 83 12.19 -0.85 -13.54
C ALA A 83 11.02 -1.67 -14.10
N SER A 84 9.88 -1.01 -14.26
CA SER A 84 8.70 -1.59 -14.89
C SER A 84 8.95 -1.75 -16.39
N SER A 85 8.55 -2.90 -16.94
CA SER A 85 8.58 -3.14 -18.39
C SER A 85 7.44 -2.45 -19.15
N SER A 86 6.33 -2.17 -18.45
CA SER A 86 5.12 -1.52 -18.99
C SER A 86 4.50 -0.61 -17.93
N THR A 87 3.74 0.40 -18.34
CA THR A 87 3.01 1.28 -17.41
C THR A 87 1.99 0.49 -16.60
N GLY A 88 2.07 0.59 -15.27
CA GLY A 88 1.12 -0.03 -14.33
C GLY A 88 1.20 -1.56 -14.24
N ASP A 89 2.33 -2.17 -14.62
CA ASP A 89 2.55 -3.62 -14.55
C ASP A 89 2.62 -4.15 -13.09
N GLN A 90 2.95 -3.27 -12.15
CA GLN A 90 3.01 -3.60 -10.74
C GLN A 90 1.78 -3.10 -10.00
N LYS A 91 1.22 -3.95 -9.13
CA LYS A 91 0.00 -3.68 -8.38
C LYS A 91 0.25 -3.81 -6.89
N VAL A 92 -0.25 -2.85 -6.13
CA VAL A 92 -0.38 -2.89 -4.68
C VAL A 92 -1.87 -2.83 -4.36
N GLN A 93 -2.36 -3.83 -3.63
CA GLN A 93 -3.75 -3.92 -3.21
C GLN A 93 -3.81 -3.78 -1.69
N ILE A 94 -4.54 -2.76 -1.24
CA ILE A 94 -4.81 -2.51 0.16
C ILE A 94 -6.24 -2.96 0.42
N SER A 95 -6.43 -3.91 1.33
CA SER A 95 -7.76 -4.40 1.71
C SER A 95 -8.09 -3.92 3.11
N TYR A 96 -9.10 -3.07 3.26
CA TYR A 96 -9.59 -2.57 4.53
C TYR A 96 -10.65 -3.52 5.08
N TYR A 97 -10.54 -3.87 6.36
CA TYR A 97 -11.49 -4.70 7.12
C TYR A 97 -12.16 -3.85 8.20
N GLY A 98 -13.48 -3.97 8.29
CA GLY A 98 -14.32 -3.21 9.20
C GLY A 98 -15.59 -3.98 9.55
N PRO A 99 -16.66 -3.28 9.99
CA PRO A 99 -17.92 -3.92 10.38
C PRO A 99 -18.69 -4.53 9.21
N LYS A 100 -18.38 -4.15 7.96
CA LYS A 100 -18.98 -4.75 6.78
C LYS A 100 -18.42 -6.16 6.55
N THR A 101 -19.27 -7.09 6.12
CA THR A 101 -18.91 -8.48 5.80
C THR A 101 -17.81 -8.59 4.74
N ASN A 102 -17.79 -7.67 3.77
CA ASN A 102 -16.80 -7.67 2.70
C ASN A 102 -15.75 -6.57 2.91
N PRO A 103 -14.45 -6.89 2.75
CA PRO A 103 -13.41 -5.90 2.79
C PRO A 103 -13.52 -4.94 1.59
N VAL A 104 -13.21 -3.67 1.82
CA VAL A 104 -13.12 -2.68 0.75
C VAL A 104 -11.68 -2.62 0.27
N GLN A 105 -11.48 -2.56 -1.04
CA GLN A 105 -10.16 -2.63 -1.65
C GLN A 105 -9.80 -1.28 -2.27
N ALA A 106 -8.58 -0.81 -2.03
CA ALA A 106 -7.95 0.25 -2.80
C ALA A 106 -6.85 -0.38 -3.67
N LEU A 107 -6.87 -0.06 -4.97
CA LEU A 107 -5.88 -0.56 -5.92
C LEU A 107 -4.93 0.57 -6.28
N LEU A 108 -3.64 0.32 -6.12
CA LEU A 108 -2.58 1.20 -6.57
C LEU A 108 -1.75 0.49 -7.64
N TYR A 109 -1.75 1.03 -8.84
CA TYR A 109 -0.89 0.61 -9.94
C TYR A 109 0.34 1.51 -9.94
N VAL A 110 1.51 0.90 -9.81
CA VAL A 110 2.78 1.62 -9.79
C VAL A 110 3.60 1.28 -11.02
N THR A 111 4.27 2.29 -11.56
CA THR A 111 5.25 2.14 -12.64
C THR A 111 6.61 2.55 -12.12
N GLY A 112 7.56 1.60 -12.09
CA GLY A 112 8.94 1.84 -11.73
C GLY A 112 9.71 2.44 -12.90
N VAL A 113 10.28 3.63 -12.72
CA VAL A 113 11.18 4.23 -13.70
C VAL A 113 12.62 4.15 -13.21
N GLY A 114 13.52 3.79 -14.12
CA GLY A 114 14.96 3.79 -13.88
C GLY A 114 15.50 5.21 -13.71
N LYS A 115 16.64 5.30 -13.04
CA LYS A 115 17.43 6.53 -12.97
C LYS A 115 18.43 6.57 -14.13
#